data_AF-A0A7W3J7T2-F1
#
_entry.id   AF-A0A7W3J7T2-F1
#
_cell.length_a   1.000
_cell.length_b   1.000
_cell.length_c   1.000
_cell.angle_alpha   90.00
_cell.angle_beta   90.00
_cell.angle_gamma   90.00
#
_symmetry.space_group_name_H-M   'P 1'
#
loop_
_entity.id
_entity.type
_entity.pdbx_description
1 polymer ?
#
loop_
_entity_poly.entity_id
_entity_poly.type
_entity_poly.pdbx_seq_one_letter_code
_entity_poly.pdbx_strand_id
1 'polypeptide(L)'
;MRLIMTVRDWLRVDATMDNVHWSANQRGQREETSAAAAVRQAGWDQVATHGPENGGWPVYDRTTQVELSADQWRFVVKSLESWIPDNDGDTAEARHTLQVIVLINSALSNIAN
;
A
#
# COMPACT_ATOMS: atom_id res chain seq x y z
N MET A 1 -1.92 -5.28 12.70
CA MET A 1 -2.09 -6.40 11.74
C MET A 1 -0.87 -6.43 10.84
N ARG A 2 -0.16 -7.56 10.85
CA ARG A 2 1.05 -7.75 10.03
C ARG A 2 0.73 -8.58 8.79
N LEU A 3 1.18 -8.12 7.63
CA LEU A 3 1.08 -8.84 6.36
C LEU A 3 2.47 -9.17 5.81
N ILE A 4 2.60 -10.37 5.27
CA ILE A 4 3.77 -10.79 4.49
C ILE A 4 3.40 -10.64 3.01
N MET A 5 4.19 -9.88 2.27
CA MET A 5 3.98 -9.63 0.84
C MET A 5 5.32 -9.44 0.14
N THR A 6 5.35 -9.40 -1.19
CA THR A 6 6.60 -9.04 -1.90
C THR A 6 6.87 -7.54 -1.76
N VAL A 7 8.14 -7.11 -1.91
CA VAL A 7 8.48 -5.69 -1.98
C VAL A 7 7.76 -5.04 -3.16
N ARG A 8 7.58 -5.76 -4.27
CA ARG A 8 6.77 -5.29 -5.41
C ARG A 8 5.33 -4.96 -5.01
N ASP A 9 4.68 -5.81 -4.21
CA ASP A 9 3.33 -5.55 -3.68
C ASP A 9 3.30 -4.32 -2.79
N TRP A 10 4.28 -4.19 -1.89
CA TRP A 10 4.39 -3.02 -1.02
C TRP A 10 4.60 -1.73 -1.82
N LEU A 11 5.45 -1.75 -2.84
CA LEU A 11 5.68 -0.60 -3.72
C LEU A 11 4.41 -0.16 -4.44
N ARG A 12 3.50 -1.09 -4.75
CA ARG A 12 2.19 -0.72 -5.29
C ARG A 12 1.36 0.05 -4.27
N VAL A 13 1.35 -0.39 -3.01
CA VAL A 13 0.72 0.34 -1.91
C VAL A 13 1.35 1.72 -1.73
N ASP A 14 2.68 1.81 -1.64
CA ASP A 14 3.39 3.08 -1.43
C ASP A 14 3.11 4.09 -2.55
N ALA A 15 3.18 3.66 -3.82
CA ALA A 15 2.89 4.51 -4.96
C ALA A 15 1.44 5.04 -4.95
N THR A 16 0.46 4.18 -4.62
CA THR A 16 -0.93 4.61 -4.47
C THR A 16 -1.08 5.61 -3.32
N MET A 17 -0.43 5.38 -2.18
CA MET A 17 -0.48 6.30 -1.04
C MET A 17 0.21 7.63 -1.34
N ASP A 18 1.27 7.65 -2.16
CA ASP A 18 1.91 8.89 -2.60
C ASP A 18 0.94 9.76 -3.41
N ASN A 19 0.26 9.14 -4.37
CA ASN A 19 -0.77 9.80 -5.16
C ASN A 19 -1.92 10.33 -4.29
N VAL A 20 -2.42 9.51 -3.35
CA VAL A 20 -3.47 9.92 -2.40
C VAL A 20 -3.00 11.09 -1.54
N HIS A 21 -1.79 11.02 -0.98
CA HIS A 21 -1.21 12.10 -0.17
C HIS A 21 -1.16 13.41 -0.96
N TRP A 22 -0.63 13.36 -2.19
CA TRP A 22 -0.48 14.52 -3.04
C TRP A 22 -1.83 15.11 -3.47
N SER A 23 -2.79 14.28 -3.86
CA SER A 23 -4.15 14.72 -4.23
C SER A 23 -4.93 15.28 -3.04
N ALA A 24 -4.90 14.61 -1.88
CA ALA A 24 -5.57 15.08 -0.66
C ALA A 24 -5.01 16.42 -0.19
N ASN A 25 -3.69 16.61 -0.28
CA ASN A 25 -3.04 17.87 0.09
C ASN A 25 -3.54 19.04 -0.77
N GLN A 26 -3.67 18.85 -2.08
CA GLN A 26 -4.22 19.88 -2.98
C GLN A 26 -5.68 20.22 -2.69
N ARG A 27 -6.46 19.24 -2.22
CA ARG A 27 -7.87 19.44 -1.84
C ARG A 27 -8.03 19.99 -0.41
N GLY A 28 -6.94 20.19 0.34
CA GLY A 28 -6.97 20.64 1.73
C GLY A 28 -7.49 19.59 2.73
N GLN A 29 -7.50 18.31 2.37
CA GLN A 29 -8.04 17.20 3.16
C GLN A 29 -7.00 16.66 4.14
N ARG A 30 -6.77 17.39 5.24
CA ARG A 30 -5.68 17.14 6.20
C ARG A 30 -5.65 15.73 6.79
N GLU A 31 -6.81 15.15 7.08
CA GLU A 31 -6.90 13.80 7.65
C GLU A 31 -6.43 12.74 6.65
N GLU A 32 -6.90 12.81 5.40
CA GLU A 32 -6.51 11.88 4.33
C GLU A 32 -5.01 12.04 3.98
N THR A 33 -4.52 13.28 3.93
CA THR A 33 -3.07 13.56 3.79
C THR A 33 -2.27 12.88 4.90
N SER A 34 -2.68 13.05 6.16
CA SER A 34 -1.96 12.50 7.31
C SER A 34 -2.02 10.96 7.34
N ALA A 35 -3.17 10.38 6.99
CA ALA A 35 -3.34 8.93 6.93
C ALA A 35 -2.44 8.30 5.86
N ALA A 36 -2.41 8.88 4.65
CA ALA A 36 -1.54 8.41 3.57
C ALA A 36 -0.05 8.56 3.92
N ALA A 37 0.35 9.70 4.51
CA ALA A 37 1.72 9.89 4.98
C ALA A 37 2.13 8.86 6.04
N ALA A 38 1.25 8.55 6.99
CA ALA A 38 1.53 7.58 8.05
C ALA A 38 1.75 6.16 7.50
N VAL A 39 0.96 5.74 6.50
CA VAL A 39 1.15 4.43 5.85
C VAL A 39 2.49 4.36 5.14
N ARG A 40 2.86 5.41 4.40
CA ARG A 40 4.14 5.46 3.68
C ARG A 40 5.33 5.44 4.64
N GLN A 41 5.25 6.23 5.71
CA GLN A 41 6.29 6.27 6.72
C GLN A 41 6.51 4.90 7.36
N ALA A 42 5.43 4.17 7.66
CA ALA A 42 5.53 2.81 8.18
C ALA A 42 6.27 1.86 7.22
N GLY A 43 6.03 1.97 5.91
CA GLY A 43 6.83 1.25 4.91
C GLY A 43 8.29 1.64 4.90
N TRP A 44 8.57 2.95 4.96
CA TRP A 44 9.93 3.46 5.00
C TRP A 44 10.71 2.89 6.20
N ASP A 45 10.09 2.93 7.37
CA ASP A 45 10.68 2.45 8.62
C ASP A 45 10.90 0.92 8.62
N GLN A 46 9.95 0.17 8.06
CA GLN A 46 9.93 -1.30 8.17
C GLN A 46 10.53 -2.04 6.97
N VAL A 47 10.52 -1.45 5.77
CA VAL A 47 10.89 -2.15 4.53
C VAL A 47 12.08 -1.49 3.84
N ALA A 48 12.10 -0.16 3.67
CA ALA A 48 13.20 0.54 2.99
C ALA A 48 14.54 0.43 3.75
N THR A 49 14.48 0.37 5.08
CA THR A 49 15.66 0.19 5.95
C THR A 49 16.36 -1.17 5.78
N HIS A 50 15.72 -2.14 5.10
CA HIS A 50 16.25 -3.48 4.85
C HIS A 50 16.75 -3.67 3.40
N GLY A 51 16.84 -2.61 2.60
CA GLY A 51 17.36 -2.64 1.24
C GLY A 51 18.90 -2.73 1.18
N PRO A 52 19.46 -3.34 0.11
CA PRO A 52 20.91 -3.58 -0.01
C PRO A 52 21.76 -2.32 -0.21
N GLU A 53 21.16 -1.15 -0.45
CA GLU A 53 21.90 0.08 -0.78
C GLU A 53 21.34 1.29 -0.01
N ASN A 54 22.02 1.69 1.07
CA ASN A 54 22.01 3.03 1.69
C ASN A 54 20.66 3.78 1.72
N GLY A 55 19.58 3.12 2.13
CA GLY A 55 18.27 3.77 2.35
C GLY A 55 17.27 3.71 1.19
N GLY A 56 17.41 2.77 0.25
CA GLY A 56 16.42 2.48 -0.79
C GLY A 56 15.59 1.22 -0.54
N TRP A 57 14.53 1.00 -1.33
CA TRP A 57 13.72 -0.21 -1.24
C TRP A 57 14.52 -1.48 -1.58
N PRO A 58 14.25 -2.63 -0.92
CA PRO A 58 14.89 -3.89 -1.26
C PRO A 58 14.50 -4.42 -2.65
N VAL A 59 15.15 -5.49 -3.11
CA VAL A 59 14.85 -6.14 -4.40
C VAL A 59 13.38 -6.56 -4.47
N TYR A 60 12.72 -6.25 -5.59
CA TYR A 60 11.26 -6.35 -5.76
C TYR A 60 10.64 -7.71 -5.44
N ASP A 61 11.29 -8.81 -5.83
CA ASP A 61 10.75 -10.16 -5.61
C ASP A 61 11.04 -10.72 -4.21
N ARG A 62 11.74 -9.98 -3.34
CA ARG A 62 11.91 -10.40 -1.95
C ARG A 62 10.62 -10.21 -1.17
N THR A 63 10.35 -11.11 -0.25
CA THR A 63 9.27 -10.96 0.72
C THR A 63 9.67 -9.96 1.81
N THR A 64 8.72 -9.14 2.22
CA THR A 64 8.81 -8.22 3.35
C THR A 64 7.63 -8.40 4.29
N GLN A 65 7.73 -7.83 5.48
CA GLN A 65 6.65 -7.78 6.46
C GLN A 65 6.30 -6.33 6.74
N VAL A 66 5.01 -6.00 6.67
CA VAL A 66 4.53 -4.67 7.03
C VAL A 66 3.41 -4.79 8.05
N GLU A 67 3.54 -4.01 9.12
CA GLU A 67 2.57 -3.92 10.19
C GLU A 67 1.91 -2.55 10.19
N LEU A 68 0.58 -2.56 10.04
CA LEU A 68 -0.31 -1.40 10.14
C LEU A 68 -1.53 -1.77 11.01
N SER A 69 -2.28 -0.78 11.48
CA SER A 69 -3.58 -1.02 12.10
C SER A 69 -4.59 -1.58 11.08
N ALA A 70 -5.66 -2.23 11.55
CA ALA A 70 -6.70 -2.73 10.66
C ALA A 70 -7.36 -1.59 9.86
N ASP A 71 -7.53 -0.41 10.47
CA ASP A 71 -8.11 0.76 9.81
C ASP A 71 -7.19 1.36 8.75
N GLN A 72 -5.87 1.37 9.00
CA GLN A 72 -4.89 1.75 7.99
C GLN A 72 -4.92 0.80 6.79
N TRP A 73 -5.04 -0.51 7.02
CA TRP A 73 -5.20 -1.48 5.93
C TRP A 73 -6.51 -1.30 5.16
N ARG A 74 -7.63 -1.01 5.84
CA ARG A 74 -8.91 -0.69 5.18
C ARG A 74 -8.81 0.59 4.34
N PHE A 75 -8.11 1.60 4.85
CA PHE A 75 -7.83 2.83 4.12
C PHE A 75 -7.02 2.53 2.84
N VAL A 76 -5.96 1.72 2.95
CA VAL A 76 -5.18 1.27 1.79
C VAL A 76 -6.04 0.58 0.74
N VAL A 77 -6.90 -0.37 1.14
CA VAL A 77 -7.79 -1.08 0.19
C VAL A 77 -8.69 -0.10 -0.54
N LYS A 78 -9.38 0.78 0.19
CA LYS A 78 -10.29 1.77 -0.41
C LYS A 78 -9.56 2.66 -1.41
N SER A 79 -8.34 3.07 -1.10
CA SER A 79 -7.53 3.88 -2.00
C SER A 79 -7.06 3.10 -3.23
N LEU A 80 -6.61 1.85 -3.06
CA LEU A 80 -6.23 0.99 -4.20
C LEU A 80 -7.42 0.82 -5.15
N GLU A 81 -8.62 0.56 -4.62
CA GLU A 81 -9.86 0.44 -5.41
C GLU A 81 -10.16 1.72 -6.20
N SER A 82 -9.99 2.91 -5.59
CA SER A 82 -10.25 4.19 -6.27
C SER A 82 -9.25 4.56 -7.36
N TRP A 83 -8.06 3.96 -7.34
CA TRP A 83 -6.96 4.24 -8.26
C TRP A 83 -6.76 3.12 -9.31
N ILE A 84 -7.63 2.10 -9.34
CA ILE A 84 -7.72 1.20 -10.49
C ILE A 84 -8.31 2.00 -11.66
N PRO A 85 -7.63 2.08 -12.82
CA PRO A 85 -8.20 2.75 -13.98
C PRO A 85 -9.53 2.08 -14.38
N ASP A 86 -10.58 2.88 -14.55
CA ASP A 86 -11.87 2.42 -15.08
C ASP A 86 -11.68 2.00 -16.55
N ASN A 87 -11.35 0.73 -16.77
CA ASN A 87 -11.54 -0.04 -18.00
C ASN A 87 -11.20 0.60 -19.36
N ASP A 88 -9.91 0.60 -19.73
CA ASP A 88 -9.53 0.50 -21.16
C ASP A 88 -8.49 -0.59 -21.46
N GLY A 89 -8.24 -1.49 -20.49
CA GLY A 89 -7.51 -2.73 -20.70
C GLY A 89 -7.26 -3.46 -19.39
N ASP A 90 -7.46 -4.79 -19.36
CA ASP A 90 -6.93 -5.67 -18.32
C ASP A 90 -5.40 -5.63 -18.40
N THR A 91 -4.81 -4.59 -17.81
CA THR A 91 -3.36 -4.43 -17.75
C THR A 91 -2.81 -5.31 -16.63
N ALA A 92 -1.57 -5.77 -16.82
CA ALA A 92 -0.85 -6.50 -15.77
C ALA A 92 -0.80 -5.70 -14.45
N GLU A 93 -0.79 -4.37 -14.51
CA GLU A 93 -0.82 -3.47 -13.35
C GLU A 93 -2.17 -3.47 -12.63
N ALA A 94 -3.28 -3.44 -13.36
CA ALA A 94 -4.62 -3.54 -12.78
C ALA A 94 -4.80 -4.89 -12.09
N ARG A 95 -4.37 -5.98 -12.75
CA ARG A 95 -4.39 -7.33 -12.17
C ARG A 95 -3.52 -7.44 -10.92
N HIS A 96 -2.33 -6.85 -10.93
CA HIS A 96 -1.45 -6.81 -9.76
C HIS A 96 -2.08 -6.04 -8.60
N THR A 97 -2.71 -4.89 -8.87
CA THR A 97 -3.46 -4.12 -7.86
C THR A 97 -4.57 -4.94 -7.23
N LEU A 98 -5.35 -5.67 -8.04
CA LEU A 98 -6.41 -6.54 -7.55
C LEU A 98 -5.86 -7.69 -6.67
N GLN A 99 -4.71 -8.27 -7.03
CA GLN A 99 -4.06 -9.29 -6.21
C GLN A 99 -3.66 -8.73 -4.83
N VAL A 100 -3.12 -7.52 -4.78
CA VAL A 100 -2.78 -6.84 -3.51
C VAL A 100 -4.04 -6.58 -2.67
N ILE A 101 -5.14 -6.12 -3.28
CA ILE A 101 -6.43 -5.92 -2.59
C ILE A 101 -6.94 -7.23 -1.99
N VAL A 102 -6.94 -8.32 -2.77
CA VAL A 102 -7.42 -9.64 -2.32
C VAL A 102 -6.59 -10.14 -1.15
N LEU A 103 -5.26 -9.98 -1.19
CA LEU A 103 -4.37 -10.35 -0.09
C LEU A 103 -4.75 -9.61 1.21
N ILE A 104 -4.91 -8.29 1.15
CA ILE A 104 -5.21 -7.46 2.32
C ILE A 104 -6.60 -7.81 2.89
N ASN A 105 -7.61 -7.92 2.02
CA ASN A 105 -8.98 -8.23 2.42
C ASN A 105 -9.08 -9.62 3.07
N SER A 106 -8.39 -10.63 2.53
CA SER A 106 -8.36 -11.97 3.11
C SER A 106 -7.81 -11.94 4.54
N ALA A 107 -6.77 -11.15 4.79
CA ALA A 107 -6.21 -11.02 6.12
C ALA A 107 -7.11 -10.22 7.08
N LEU A 108 -7.79 -9.18 6.61
CA LEU A 108 -8.76 -8.42 7.40
C LEU A 108 -9.95 -9.30 7.84
N SER A 109 -10.46 -10.16 6.96
CA SER A 109 -11.54 -11.09 7.27
C SER A 109 -11.15 -12.12 8.35
N ASN A 110 -9.88 -12.53 8.39
CA ASN A 110 -9.39 -13.49 9.39
C ASN A 110 -9.25 -12.92 10.80
N ILE A 111 -9.30 -11.59 10.97
CA ILE A 111 -9.24 -10.93 12.29
C ILE A 111 -10.64 -10.63 12.85
N ALA A 112 -11.66 -10.63 11.99
CA ALA A 112 -13.04 -10.35 12.38
C ALA A 112 -13.79 -11.60 12.91
N ASN A 113 -13.19 -12.79 12.80
CA ASN A 113 -13.69 -14.07 13.33
C ASN A 113 -12.90 -14.48 14.57
#